data_AF-A0A023RAV7-F1
#
_entry.id   AF-A0A023RAV7-F1
#
_cell.length_a   1.000
_cell.length_b   1.000
_cell.length_c   1.000
_cell.angle_alpha   90.00
_cell.angle_beta   90.00
_cell.angle_gamma   90.00
#
_symmetry.space_group_name_H-M   'P 1'
#
loop_
_entity.id
_entity.type
_entity.pdbx_description
1 polymer ?
#
loop_
_entity_poly.entity_id
_entity_poly.type
_entity_poly.pdbx_seq_one_letter_code
_entity_poly.pdbx_strand_id
1 'polypeptide(L)'
;VKKEFINFKNVFTVLGLNELPTDDCFPKVSGAISFLKKLGHRIIGLHKEHELYEYPLFDNERGGYVSDIFNIMVQEIDDFTKMLLDKWIVECWQGIQQDIILTLLVKDEANKLRVNFTERLIFALKDIKVVRLLSCDVSVNLTKFFCREDE
;
A
#
# COMPACT_ATOMS: atom_id res chain seq x y z
N VAL A 1 9.17 -15.33 5.07
CA VAL A 1 7.80 -14.80 4.99
C VAL A 1 7.15 -14.54 6.35
N LYS A 2 6.76 -15.54 7.17
CA LYS A 2 6.06 -15.28 8.45
C LYS A 2 6.76 -14.27 9.37
N LYS A 3 8.07 -14.44 9.58
CA LYS A 3 8.89 -13.53 10.40
C LYS A 3 8.96 -12.11 9.81
N GLU A 4 9.06 -12.00 8.48
CA GLU A 4 9.08 -10.71 7.77
C GLU A 4 7.72 -10.00 7.90
N PHE A 5 6.60 -10.72 7.76
CA PHE A 5 5.26 -10.18 7.94
C PHE A 5 5.01 -9.73 9.39
N ILE A 6 5.39 -10.53 10.38
CA ILE A 6 5.26 -10.16 11.81
C ILE A 6 6.10 -8.93 12.13
N ASN A 7 7.35 -8.87 11.64
CA ASN A 7 8.20 -7.70 11.83
C ASN A 7 7.58 -6.45 11.20
N PHE A 8 7.07 -6.57 9.97
CA PHE A 8 6.41 -5.45 9.27
C PHE A 8 5.17 -4.96 10.01
N LYS A 9 4.33 -5.90 10.49
CA LYS A 9 3.14 -5.60 11.30
C LYS A 9 3.51 -4.90 12.60
N ASN A 10 4.57 -5.34 13.28
CA ASN A 10 5.06 -4.71 14.51
C ASN A 10 5.60 -3.30 14.26
N VAL A 11 6.28 -3.08 13.14
CA VAL A 11 6.75 -1.74 12.76
C VAL A 11 5.57 -0.80 12.51
N PHE A 12 4.54 -1.26 11.78
CA PHE A 12 3.32 -0.49 11.57
C PHE A 12 2.58 -0.15 12.86
N THR A 13 2.47 -1.10 13.81
CA THR A 13 1.77 -0.86 15.08
C THR A 13 2.51 0.11 16.00
N VAL A 14 3.84 0.13 15.96
CA VAL A 14 4.67 0.98 16.82
C VAL A 14 4.89 2.38 16.22
N LEU A 15 5.16 2.46 14.92
CA LEU A 15 5.61 3.70 14.27
C LEU A 15 4.57 4.31 13.30
N GLY A 16 3.48 3.58 13.00
CA GLY A 16 2.39 4.05 12.15
C GLY A 16 2.74 4.10 10.65
N LEU A 17 1.88 4.77 9.88
CA LEU A 17 1.97 4.88 8.40
C LEU A 17 3.22 5.63 7.91
N ASN A 18 3.80 6.50 8.75
CA ASN A 18 4.84 7.44 8.35
C ASN A 18 6.26 6.86 8.39
N GLU A 19 6.49 5.69 8.98
CA GLU A 19 7.83 5.07 9.10
C GLU A 19 7.87 3.64 8.57
N LEU A 20 7.03 3.35 7.57
CA LEU A 20 7.06 2.04 6.92
C LEU A 20 8.35 1.89 6.11
N PRO A 21 9.10 0.77 6.31
CA PRO A 21 10.33 0.51 5.59
C PRO A 21 9.98 0.30 4.12
N THR A 22 10.25 1.32 3.31
CA THR A 22 9.94 1.37 1.90
C THR A 22 11.18 1.75 1.11
N ASP A 23 11.25 1.32 -0.14
CA ASP A 23 12.30 1.74 -1.07
C ASP A 23 12.21 3.27 -1.24
N ASP A 24 13.34 3.97 -1.20
CA ASP A 24 13.39 5.46 -1.29
C ASP A 24 12.75 6.02 -2.57
N CYS A 25 12.57 5.16 -3.59
CA CYS A 25 11.95 5.49 -4.86
C CYS A 25 10.41 5.40 -4.86
N PHE A 26 9.79 4.87 -3.80
CA PHE A 26 8.34 4.75 -3.68
C PHE A 26 7.81 5.62 -2.54
N PRO A 27 6.65 6.27 -2.72
CA PRO A 27 6.00 6.89 -1.58
C PRO A 27 5.54 5.84 -0.56
N LYS A 28 5.49 6.23 0.71
CA LYS A 28 5.56 5.30 1.86
C LYS A 28 4.40 4.30 1.90
N VAL A 29 3.20 4.72 1.51
CA VAL A 29 2.02 3.84 1.57
C VAL A 29 2.01 2.88 0.39
N SER A 30 2.26 3.37 -0.81
CA SER A 30 2.35 2.52 -1.99
C SER A 30 3.53 1.54 -1.95
N GLY A 31 4.67 1.95 -1.37
CA GLY A 31 5.80 1.06 -1.10
C GLY A 31 5.44 -0.05 -0.10
N ALA A 32 4.68 0.27 0.95
CA ALA A 32 4.20 -0.70 1.94
C ALA A 32 3.25 -1.72 1.32
N ILE A 33 2.30 -1.27 0.49
CA ILE A 33 1.38 -2.16 -0.23
C ILE A 33 2.15 -3.04 -1.22
N SER A 34 3.12 -2.47 -1.95
CA SER A 34 3.99 -3.22 -2.85
C SER A 34 4.78 -4.31 -2.12
N PHE A 35 5.30 -4.02 -0.93
CA PHE A 35 5.97 -5.01 -0.09
C PHE A 35 5.03 -6.15 0.35
N LEU A 36 3.81 -5.82 0.80
CA LEU A 36 2.80 -6.83 1.18
C LEU A 36 2.42 -7.70 -0.01
N LYS A 37 2.21 -7.12 -1.20
CA LYS A 37 1.95 -7.89 -2.43
C LYS A 37 3.12 -8.80 -2.81
N LYS A 38 4.37 -8.33 -2.67
CA LYS A 38 5.56 -9.16 -2.88
C LYS A 38 5.60 -10.35 -1.92
N LEU A 39 5.26 -10.15 -0.64
CA LEU A 39 5.16 -11.25 0.32
C LEU A 39 4.06 -12.24 -0.05
N GLY A 40 2.87 -11.76 -0.42
CA GLY A 40 1.76 -12.61 -0.88
C GLY A 40 2.14 -13.43 -2.13
N HIS A 41 2.75 -12.79 -3.13
CA HIS A 41 3.24 -13.48 -4.33
C HIS A 41 4.28 -14.56 -4.02
N ARG A 42 5.21 -14.30 -3.08
CA ARG A 42 6.20 -15.31 -2.66
C ARG A 42 5.54 -16.53 -2.02
N ILE A 43 4.51 -16.32 -1.19
CA ILE A 43 3.77 -17.41 -0.54
C ILE A 43 3.02 -18.24 -1.60
N ILE A 44 2.26 -17.57 -2.47
CA ILE A 44 1.49 -18.21 -3.54
C ILE A 44 2.42 -18.95 -4.52
N GLY A 45 3.57 -18.37 -4.86
CA GLY A 45 4.57 -18.99 -5.73
C GLY A 45 5.07 -20.34 -5.18
N LEU A 46 5.42 -20.37 -3.88
CA LEU A 46 5.83 -21.62 -3.22
C LEU A 46 4.73 -22.68 -3.29
N HIS A 47 3.46 -22.31 -3.08
CA HIS A 47 2.36 -23.27 -3.18
C HIS A 47 2.15 -23.77 -4.62
N LYS A 48 2.17 -22.88 -5.62
CA LYS A 48 1.98 -23.27 -7.03
C LYS A 48 3.12 -24.13 -7.58
N GLU A 49 4.35 -23.85 -7.15
CA GLU A 49 5.51 -24.67 -7.54
C GLU A 49 5.41 -26.09 -6.97
N HIS A 50 4.76 -26.27 -5.82
CA HIS A 50 4.51 -27.60 -5.28
C HIS A 50 3.48 -28.42 -6.06
N GLU A 51 2.53 -27.80 -6.75
CA GLU A 51 1.57 -28.49 -7.62
C GLU A 51 2.22 -29.10 -8.87
N LEU A 52 3.46 -28.71 -9.20
CA LEU A 52 4.24 -29.25 -10.32
C LEU A 52 4.92 -30.59 -9.99
N TYR A 53 4.89 -31.03 -8.73
CA TYR A 53 5.45 -32.33 -8.34
C TYR A 53 4.39 -33.43 -8.51
N GLU A 54 4.79 -34.58 -9.08
CA GLU A 54 3.92 -35.75 -9.26
C GLU A 54 3.38 -36.34 -7.94
N TYR A 55 4.01 -35.99 -6.80
CA TYR A 55 3.63 -36.52 -5.49
C TYR A 55 2.71 -35.54 -4.74
N PRO A 56 1.53 -35.97 -4.25
CA PRO A 56 0.62 -35.10 -3.52
C PRO A 56 1.14 -34.86 -2.10
N LEU A 57 2.06 -33.91 -1.95
CA LEU A 57 2.69 -33.54 -0.68
C LEU A 57 1.67 -33.02 0.34
N PHE A 58 0.51 -32.52 -0.11
CA PHE A 58 -0.51 -31.91 0.72
C PHE A 58 -1.71 -32.82 1.07
N ASP A 59 -1.82 -34.00 0.47
CA ASP A 59 -2.97 -34.92 0.72
C ASP A 59 -2.82 -35.75 2.01
N ASN A 60 -1.72 -35.57 2.74
CA ASN A 60 -1.51 -36.19 4.05
C ASN A 60 -1.88 -35.22 5.18
N GLU A 61 -2.14 -35.72 6.39
CA GLU A 61 -2.55 -34.89 7.55
C GLU A 61 -1.59 -33.72 7.85
N ARG A 62 -0.28 -33.92 7.64
CA ARG A 62 0.73 -32.86 7.82
C ARG A 62 0.65 -31.81 6.71
N GLY A 63 0.34 -32.25 5.50
CA GLY A 63 0.09 -31.45 4.32
C GLY A 63 -1.14 -30.56 4.49
N GLY A 64 -2.26 -31.14 4.93
CA GLY A 64 -3.47 -30.40 5.29
C GLY A 64 -3.18 -29.28 6.29
N TYR A 65 -2.45 -29.60 7.36
CA TYR A 65 -2.03 -28.61 8.36
C TYR A 65 -1.18 -27.46 7.76
N VAL A 66 -0.24 -27.76 6.85
CA VAL A 66 0.58 -26.74 6.19
C VAL A 66 -0.26 -25.90 5.21
N SER A 67 -1.23 -26.51 4.52
CA SER A 67 -2.18 -25.81 3.64
C SER A 67 -3.08 -24.85 4.42
N ASP A 68 -3.56 -25.26 5.61
CA ASP A 68 -4.33 -24.40 6.50
C ASP A 68 -3.50 -23.19 6.96
N ILE A 69 -2.24 -23.40 7.36
CA ILE A 69 -1.33 -22.29 7.73
C ILE A 69 -1.09 -21.35 6.55
N PHE A 70 -0.94 -21.89 5.34
CA PHE A 70 -0.79 -21.10 4.13
C PHE A 70 -2.02 -20.22 3.90
N ASN A 71 -3.23 -20.80 3.96
CA ASN A 71 -4.47 -20.07 3.75
C ASN A 71 -4.67 -18.96 4.78
N ILE A 72 -4.37 -19.25 6.05
CA ILE A 72 -4.39 -18.25 7.13
C ILE A 72 -3.41 -17.11 6.83
N MET A 73 -2.18 -17.40 6.40
CA MET A 73 -1.21 -16.34 6.09
C MET A 73 -1.61 -15.46 4.91
N VAL A 74 -2.16 -16.06 3.85
CA VAL A 74 -2.62 -15.29 2.68
C VAL A 74 -3.75 -14.36 3.10
N GLN A 75 -4.73 -14.88 3.86
CA GLN A 75 -5.81 -14.07 4.40
C GLN A 75 -5.31 -12.95 5.33
N GLU A 76 -4.38 -13.25 6.25
CA GLU A 76 -3.81 -12.24 7.15
C GLU A 76 -3.11 -11.10 6.39
N ILE A 77 -2.41 -11.41 5.30
CA ILE A 77 -1.74 -10.40 4.46
C ILE A 77 -2.77 -9.55 3.72
N ASP A 78 -3.81 -10.17 3.15
CA ASP A 78 -4.86 -9.47 2.42
C ASP A 78 -5.67 -8.56 3.34
N ASP A 79 -6.08 -9.04 4.52
CA ASP A 79 -6.82 -8.28 5.51
C ASP A 79 -6.01 -7.11 6.05
N PHE A 80 -4.71 -7.32 6.30
CA PHE A 80 -3.81 -6.25 6.70
C PHE A 80 -3.62 -5.21 5.59
N THR A 81 -3.55 -5.64 4.34
CA THR A 81 -3.45 -4.74 3.18
C THR A 81 -4.71 -3.87 3.05
N LYS A 82 -5.91 -4.45 3.22
CA LYS A 82 -7.18 -3.71 3.22
C LYS A 82 -7.24 -2.70 4.36
N MET A 83 -6.89 -3.11 5.58
CA MET A 83 -6.88 -2.21 6.74
C MET A 83 -5.94 -1.01 6.53
N LEU A 84 -4.77 -1.24 5.93
CA LEU A 84 -3.81 -0.17 5.63
C LEU A 84 -4.35 0.78 4.56
N LEU A 85 -4.97 0.24 3.50
CA LEU A 85 -5.62 1.03 2.45
C LEU A 85 -6.76 1.89 3.01
N ASP A 86 -7.65 1.30 3.80
CA ASP A 86 -8.80 2.02 4.37
C ASP A 86 -8.35 3.18 5.25
N LYS A 87 -7.36 2.94 6.11
CA LYS A 87 -6.79 3.99 6.96
C LYS A 87 -6.14 5.10 6.13
N TRP A 88 -5.36 4.74 5.11
CA TRP A 88 -4.74 5.72 4.23
C TRP A 88 -5.75 6.54 3.44
N ILE A 89 -6.83 5.94 2.91
CA ILE A 89 -7.87 6.67 2.16
C ILE A 89 -8.47 7.77 3.03
N VAL A 90 -8.75 7.49 4.29
CA VAL A 90 -9.31 8.47 5.23
C VAL A 90 -8.32 9.58 5.54
N GLU A 91 -7.07 9.24 5.90
CA GLU A 91 -6.04 10.24 6.24
C GLU A 91 -5.66 11.11 5.03
N CYS A 92 -5.54 10.50 3.86
CA CYS A 92 -5.22 11.18 2.60
C CYS A 92 -6.34 12.16 2.21
N TRP A 93 -7.61 11.73 2.29
CA TRP A 93 -8.74 12.60 1.97
C TRP A 93 -8.85 13.79 2.93
N GLN A 94 -8.64 13.57 4.24
CA GLN A 94 -8.62 14.65 5.22
C GLN A 94 -7.48 15.65 4.96
N GLY A 95 -6.27 15.15 4.66
CA GLY A 95 -5.14 16.00 4.30
C GLY A 95 -5.38 16.83 3.05
N ILE A 96 -5.95 16.21 2.00
CA ILE A 96 -6.33 16.90 0.77
C ILE A 96 -7.36 18.00 1.04
N GLN A 97 -8.40 17.74 1.84
CA GLN A 97 -9.41 18.75 2.18
C GLN A 97 -8.82 19.95 2.94
N GLN A 98 -7.84 19.72 3.81
CA GLN A 98 -7.17 20.79 4.56
C GLN A 98 -6.25 21.62 3.65
N ASP A 99 -5.52 20.97 2.76
CA ASP A 99 -4.52 21.63 1.92
C ASP A 99 -5.15 22.37 0.71
N ILE A 100 -6.30 21.92 0.18
CA ILE A 100 -7.03 22.61 -0.90
C ILE A 100 -7.53 24.00 -0.47
N ILE A 101 -7.77 24.23 0.83
CA ILE A 101 -8.26 25.50 1.35
C ILE A 101 -7.17 26.59 1.28
N LEU A 102 -5.90 26.21 1.13
CA LEU A 102 -4.77 27.15 1.02
C LEU A 102 -4.73 27.80 -0.37
N THR A 103 -4.32 29.07 -0.41
CA THR A 103 -4.14 29.82 -1.66
C THR A 103 -3.13 29.12 -2.57
N LEU A 104 -3.59 28.63 -3.73
CA LEU A 104 -2.81 27.85 -4.69
C LEU A 104 -1.65 28.61 -5.32
N LEU A 105 -1.67 29.95 -5.32
CA LEU A 105 -0.62 30.78 -5.90
C LEU A 105 -0.10 31.74 -4.85
N VAL A 106 1.20 31.61 -4.55
CA VAL A 106 1.90 32.50 -3.62
C VAL A 106 3.04 33.16 -4.39
N LYS A 107 3.17 34.48 -4.24
CA LYS A 107 4.35 35.20 -4.72
C LYS A 107 5.48 34.96 -3.72
N ASP A 108 6.55 34.40 -4.24
CA ASP A 108 7.79 34.22 -3.50
C ASP A 108 8.48 35.58 -3.27
N GLU A 109 9.43 35.65 -2.34
CA GLU A 109 10.16 36.91 -2.01
C GLU A 109 10.87 37.52 -3.23
N ALA A 110 11.22 36.68 -4.22
CA ALA A 110 11.78 37.07 -5.51
C ALA A 110 10.73 37.52 -6.56
N ASN A 111 9.47 37.76 -6.15
CA ASN A 111 8.35 38.13 -7.02
C ASN A 111 7.99 37.08 -8.08
N LYS A 112 8.45 35.83 -7.91
CA LYS A 112 8.12 34.69 -8.77
C LYS A 112 6.83 34.05 -8.28
N LEU A 113 5.92 33.75 -9.20
CA LEU A 113 4.72 32.99 -8.90
C LEU A 113 5.12 31.52 -8.62
N ARG A 114 4.81 31.01 -7.43
CA ARG A 114 4.94 29.59 -7.10
C ARG A 114 3.56 29.01 -6.80
N VAL A 115 3.37 27.77 -7.23
CA VAL A 115 2.16 27.01 -6.88
C VAL A 115 2.36 26.43 -5.48
N ASN A 116 1.48 26.77 -4.55
CA ASN A 116 1.53 26.34 -3.16
C ASN A 116 0.95 24.93 -3.00
N PHE A 117 1.48 23.97 -3.75
CA PHE A 117 1.25 22.57 -3.43
C PHE A 117 2.16 22.23 -2.25
N THR A 118 1.54 21.96 -1.10
CA THR A 118 2.23 21.34 0.03
C THR A 118 2.87 20.04 -0.44
N GLU A 119 4.07 19.73 0.06
CA GLU A 119 4.74 18.46 -0.26
C GLU A 119 3.83 17.25 0.01
N ARG A 120 2.96 17.36 1.02
CA ARG A 120 1.91 16.40 1.36
C ARG A 120 0.96 16.10 0.19
N LEU A 121 0.54 17.12 -0.55
CA LEU A 121 -0.37 16.97 -1.68
C LEU A 121 0.34 16.30 -2.87
N ILE A 122 1.61 16.63 -3.10
CA ILE A 122 2.45 15.96 -4.10
C ILE A 122 2.65 14.47 -3.74
N PHE A 123 2.92 14.15 -2.47
CA PHE A 123 3.04 12.77 -2.01
C PHE A 123 1.71 12.01 -2.12
N ALA A 124 0.59 12.65 -1.76
CA ALA A 124 -0.74 12.07 -1.90
C ALA A 124 -1.07 11.71 -3.35
N LEU A 125 -0.80 12.61 -4.30
CA LEU A 125 -1.01 12.36 -5.73
C LEU A 125 -0.12 11.21 -6.25
N LYS A 126 1.15 11.17 -5.86
CA LYS A 126 2.05 10.07 -6.21
C LYS A 126 1.57 8.74 -5.64
N ASP A 127 1.13 8.71 -4.37
CA ASP A 127 0.58 7.50 -3.76
C ASP A 127 -0.71 7.06 -4.49
N ILE A 128 -1.64 7.96 -4.79
CA ILE A 128 -2.87 7.64 -5.54
C ILE A 128 -2.52 7.00 -6.90
N LYS A 129 -1.54 7.56 -7.61
CA LYS A 129 -1.08 7.02 -8.90
C LYS A 129 -0.53 5.60 -8.74
N VAL A 130 0.34 5.36 -7.77
CA VAL A 130 0.97 4.04 -7.59
C VAL A 130 -0.03 3.01 -7.06
N VAL A 131 -0.93 3.37 -6.13
CA VAL A 131 -1.99 2.48 -5.64
C VAL A 131 -2.92 2.05 -6.78
N ARG A 132 -3.23 2.96 -7.72
CA ARG A 132 -3.96 2.63 -8.94
C ARG A 132 -3.20 1.66 -9.85
N LEU A 133 -1.90 1.87 -10.05
CA LEU A 133 -1.05 0.94 -10.81
C LEU A 133 -0.97 -0.44 -10.17
N LEU A 134 -1.00 -0.50 -8.84
CA LEU A 134 -1.04 -1.75 -8.09
C LEU A 134 -2.40 -2.47 -8.21
N SER A 135 -3.38 -1.94 -8.94
CA SER A 135 -4.74 -2.52 -9.06
C SER A 135 -5.43 -2.70 -7.71
N CYS A 136 -5.24 -1.74 -6.80
CA CYS A 136 -5.96 -1.67 -5.54
C CYS A 136 -7.18 -0.74 -5.70
N ASP A 137 -8.27 -1.06 -4.99
CA ASP A 137 -9.47 -0.22 -5.03
C ASP A 137 -9.20 1.13 -4.37
N VAL A 138 -9.28 2.18 -5.16
CA VAL A 138 -9.17 3.56 -4.70
C VAL A 138 -10.57 4.18 -4.69
N SER A 139 -10.91 4.89 -3.62
CA SER A 139 -12.19 5.60 -3.51
C SER A 139 -12.44 6.51 -4.71
N VAL A 140 -13.67 6.50 -5.23
CA VAL A 140 -14.12 7.31 -6.38
C VAL A 140 -13.79 8.79 -6.20
N ASN A 141 -13.76 9.29 -4.96
CA ASN A 141 -13.44 10.68 -4.63
C ASN A 141 -11.96 11.02 -4.88
N LEU A 142 -11.05 10.09 -4.55
CA LEU A 142 -9.61 10.24 -4.80
C LEU A 142 -9.30 10.10 -6.29
N THR A 143 -10.01 9.20 -6.99
CA THR A 143 -9.87 9.04 -8.44
C THR A 143 -10.34 10.30 -9.18
N LYS A 144 -11.46 10.91 -8.76
CA LYS A 144 -11.93 12.19 -9.31
C LYS A 144 -10.96 13.33 -9.02
N PHE A 145 -10.31 13.34 -7.86
CA PHE A 145 -9.30 14.34 -7.52
C PHE A 145 -8.07 14.21 -8.42
N PHE A 146 -7.59 12.98 -8.65
CA PHE A 146 -6.48 12.72 -9.57
C PHE A 146 -6.82 13.08 -11.02
N CYS A 147 -8.00 12.70 -11.53
CA CYS A 147 -8.39 13.01 -12.91
C CYS A 147 -8.55 14.51 -13.19
N ARG A 148 -8.73 15.36 -12.16
CA ARG A 148 -8.74 16.82 -12.32
C ARG A 148 -7.35 17.41 -12.62
N GLU A 149 -6.26 16.66 -12.47
CA GLU A 149 -4.93 17.08 -12.96
C GLU A 149 -4.75 16.87 -14.47
N ASP A 150 -5.55 16.00 -15.10
CA ASP A 150 -5.40 15.63 -16.52
C ASP A 150 -6.22 16.54 -17.48
N GLU A 151 -7.02 17.48 -16.95
CA GLU A 151 -7.76 18.52 -17.70
C GLU A 151 -7.02 19.86 -17.71
#